data_AF-A0A1K1MI32-F1
#
_entry.id   AF-A0A1K1MI32-F1
#
_cell.length_a   1.000
_cell.length_b   1.000
_cell.length_c   1.000
_cell.angle_alpha   90.00
_cell.angle_beta   90.00
_cell.angle_gamma   90.00
#
_symmetry.space_group_name_H-M   'P 1'
#
loop_
_entity.id
_entity.type
_entity.pdbx_description
1 polymer ?
#
loop_
_entity_poly.entity_id
_entity_poly.type
_entity_poly.pdbx_seq_one_letter_code
_entity_poly.pdbx_strand_id
1 'polypeptide(L)'
;MIYHYLPYTLSLRAPAVLTSLGDDPNSSRTLPFVPGSALRGAAARGLGDPGSDADRLERFRAVFLSGGVCFLNAYPRAGGRRTLPTPVSLHAEKNGSVGPAGEISAWDLSAFSNAQDDAGTSWPEAALMPLPDPFVSIGGAQPLRVSPARTSRVHQQRDRARGRAWKEERKGREEAHGAIFSFESLDEGQEFDGLIQFHAQNEAECDALVATIKNALPGPVLLGRSRRAGYGGDAAISWSNVRTREVEGTGLVSTDLPVNIEFRALLASACVTRDPETGQIDPTQTVAELVERFAGRVEVIARRWAFELVGGFNRKWRLEIPQALACAAGSVLVLRTTAPIPFGDLLAIENAGLGERRAEGFGRVVFIKAPTQSLMLRKPSASGATTQGGDVPELVRFAEGRIVDAALERAIQEHAARIARNASRLPAPSLLGRLRTALRAEPSAALATLRTWLGQDGPRRLKRPAMDQLERCRVDDGERLAAWLRKMIDGTEQVLVASLRLDALVQRAHVVSEVTARAHWVQQAPWIRARLIDATLASLARRQRQRRSP
;
A
#
# COMPACT_ATOMS: atom_id res chain seq x y z
N MET A 1 -2.55 6.91 38.47
CA MET A 1 -2.08 6.26 37.22
C MET A 1 -1.86 7.33 36.18
N ILE A 2 -0.68 7.34 35.58
CA ILE A 2 -0.18 8.42 34.72
C ILE A 2 0.14 7.82 33.36
N TYR A 3 -0.21 8.56 32.30
CA TYR A 3 0.14 8.22 30.93
C TYR A 3 1.04 9.31 30.36
N HIS A 4 2.22 8.90 29.92
CA HIS A 4 3.18 9.77 29.27
C HIS A 4 3.57 9.21 27.92
N TYR A 5 3.79 10.10 26.96
CA TYR A 5 4.24 9.77 25.62
C TYR A 5 5.60 10.43 25.42
N LEU A 6 6.64 9.62 25.21
CA LEU A 6 7.97 10.08 24.83
C LEU A 6 8.09 10.07 23.30
N PRO A 7 8.06 11.24 22.63
CA PRO A 7 8.23 11.31 21.19
C PRO A 7 9.72 11.18 20.84
N TYR A 8 9.98 10.57 19.69
CA TYR A 8 11.31 10.47 19.12
C TYR A 8 11.25 10.62 17.60
N THR A 9 12.35 11.08 16.99
CA THR A 9 12.55 11.11 15.54
C THR A 9 13.67 10.15 15.18
N LEU A 10 13.39 9.25 14.24
CA LEU A 10 14.35 8.35 13.61
C LEU A 10 14.78 8.93 12.26
N SER A 11 16.04 9.30 12.11
CA SER A 11 16.62 9.73 10.83
C SER A 11 17.41 8.56 10.23
N LEU A 12 16.92 7.99 9.13
CA LEU A 12 17.55 6.84 8.47
C LEU A 12 18.89 7.26 7.83
N ARG A 13 19.99 6.69 8.29
CA ARG A 13 21.35 6.89 7.75
C ARG A 13 21.74 5.84 6.70
N ALA A 14 20.98 4.76 6.65
CA ALA A 14 21.10 3.71 5.66
C ALA A 14 19.72 3.13 5.33
N PRO A 15 19.54 2.50 4.15
CA PRO A 15 18.25 1.94 3.79
C PRO A 15 17.79 0.87 4.78
N ALA A 16 16.48 0.79 5.02
CA ALA A 16 15.89 -0.14 5.99
C ALA A 16 14.84 -1.05 5.35
N VAL A 17 15.02 -2.37 5.48
CA VAL A 17 14.03 -3.38 5.04
C VAL A 17 13.17 -3.78 6.23
N LEU A 18 11.91 -3.35 6.23
CA LEU A 18 10.93 -3.65 7.27
C LEU A 18 9.90 -4.63 6.73
N THR A 19 10.08 -5.91 7.03
CA THR A 19 9.33 -7.00 6.42
C THR A 19 7.81 -6.78 6.44
N SER A 20 7.19 -6.80 5.26
CA SER A 20 5.74 -6.91 5.08
C SER A 20 5.32 -8.38 5.04
N LEU A 21 4.07 -8.69 5.40
CA LEU A 21 3.50 -10.01 5.14
C LEU A 21 3.24 -10.21 3.63
N GLY A 22 3.26 -11.47 3.19
CA GLY A 22 2.92 -11.86 1.82
C GLY A 22 4.07 -11.78 0.79
N ASP A 23 5.32 -11.84 1.24
CA ASP A 23 6.49 -11.88 0.36
C ASP A 23 6.53 -13.18 -0.48
N ASP A 24 6.77 -13.05 -1.79
CA ASP A 24 7.25 -14.17 -2.62
C ASP A 24 8.65 -14.57 -2.11
N PRO A 25 9.01 -15.86 -2.03
CA PRO A 25 10.36 -16.28 -1.64
C PRO A 25 11.51 -15.55 -2.36
N ASN A 26 11.27 -14.98 -3.55
CA ASN A 26 12.25 -14.22 -4.32
C ASN A 26 12.08 -12.69 -4.26
N SER A 27 11.07 -12.15 -3.57
CA SER A 27 10.90 -10.69 -3.41
C SER A 27 10.44 -10.30 -2.01
N SER A 28 11.15 -9.38 -1.37
CA SER A 28 10.73 -8.78 -0.11
C SER A 28 10.22 -7.36 -0.29
N ARG A 29 9.00 -7.12 0.22
CA ARG A 29 8.38 -5.79 0.32
C ARG A 29 8.66 -5.18 1.69
N THR A 30 8.74 -3.86 1.73
CA THR A 30 8.93 -3.11 2.98
C THR A 30 7.67 -2.37 3.38
N LEU A 31 7.37 -2.39 4.68
CA LEU A 31 6.39 -1.49 5.28
C LEU A 31 6.78 -0.03 5.00
N PRO A 32 5.81 0.86 4.71
CA PRO A 32 6.07 2.27 4.47
C PRO A 32 6.23 3.05 5.78
N PHE A 33 6.49 2.39 6.91
CA PHE A 33 6.67 3.01 8.22
C PHE A 33 7.49 2.08 9.11
N VAL A 34 8.04 2.60 10.21
CA VAL A 34 8.76 1.79 11.20
C VAL A 34 7.75 1.22 12.21
N PRO A 35 7.49 -0.10 12.23
CA PRO A 35 6.54 -0.66 13.19
C PRO A 35 7.08 -0.57 14.61
N GLY A 36 6.19 -0.38 15.58
CA GLY A 36 6.53 -0.29 17.00
C GLY A 36 7.31 -1.52 17.50
N SER A 37 6.96 -2.71 16.99
CA SER A 37 7.66 -3.96 17.24
C SER A 37 9.15 -3.95 16.84
N ALA A 38 9.54 -3.17 15.81
CA ALA A 38 10.93 -3.02 15.42
C ALA A 38 11.74 -2.24 16.46
N LEU A 39 11.18 -1.14 16.98
CA LEU A 39 11.82 -0.38 18.06
C LEU A 39 11.82 -1.16 19.38
N ARG A 40 10.72 -1.85 19.70
CA ARG A 40 10.63 -2.76 20.84
C ARG A 40 11.73 -3.81 20.80
N GLY A 41 11.97 -4.41 19.63
CA GLY A 41 13.05 -5.38 19.42
C GLY A 41 14.44 -4.76 19.53
N ALA A 42 14.62 -3.50 19.12
CA ALA A 42 15.88 -2.77 19.29
C ALA A 42 16.16 -2.45 20.76
N ALA A 43 15.16 -1.98 21.51
CA ALA A 43 15.27 -1.74 22.95
C ALA A 43 15.56 -3.05 23.71
N ALA A 44 14.90 -4.15 23.36
CA ALA A 44 15.16 -5.46 23.96
C ALA A 44 16.60 -5.93 23.69
N ARG A 45 17.13 -5.65 22.50
CA ARG A 45 18.54 -5.92 22.17
C ARG A 45 19.48 -5.05 23.01
N GLY A 46 19.17 -3.78 23.22
CA GLY A 46 19.98 -2.87 24.02
C GLY A 46 20.00 -3.20 25.51
N LEU A 47 18.86 -3.63 26.07
CA LEU A 47 18.79 -4.13 27.46
C LEU A 47 19.51 -5.47 27.64
N GLY A 48 19.67 -6.24 26.56
CA GLY A 48 20.36 -7.52 26.55
C GLY A 48 19.52 -8.67 27.10
N ASP A 49 20.06 -9.88 27.01
CA ASP A 49 19.43 -11.08 27.58
C ASP A 49 19.50 -11.00 29.12
N PRO A 50 18.37 -11.09 29.84
CA PRO A 50 18.36 -11.07 31.30
C PRO A 50 19.08 -12.28 31.92
N GLY A 51 19.08 -13.45 31.27
CA GLY A 51 19.70 -14.65 31.85
C GLY A 51 19.26 -14.91 33.29
N SER A 52 20.22 -15.07 34.21
CA SER A 52 20.01 -15.22 35.65
C SER A 52 20.23 -13.92 36.46
N ASP A 53 20.44 -12.77 35.81
CA ASP A 53 20.61 -11.46 36.46
C ASP A 53 19.24 -10.94 36.90
N ALA A 54 19.01 -10.91 38.22
CA ALA A 54 17.72 -10.54 38.81
C ALA A 54 17.31 -9.10 38.47
N ASP A 55 18.23 -8.15 38.56
CA ASP A 55 17.96 -6.73 38.32
C ASP A 55 17.65 -6.49 36.84
N ARG A 56 18.40 -7.16 35.94
CA ARG A 56 18.12 -7.08 34.50
C ARG A 56 16.80 -7.76 34.16
N LEU A 57 16.47 -8.88 34.79
CA LEU A 57 15.19 -9.55 34.62
C LEU A 57 14.02 -8.67 35.07
N GLU A 58 14.16 -7.97 36.20
CA GLU A 58 13.16 -7.03 36.69
C GLU A 58 12.94 -5.88 35.69
N ARG A 59 14.02 -5.23 35.23
CA ARG A 59 13.93 -4.20 34.18
C ARG A 59 13.30 -4.73 32.90
N PHE A 60 13.67 -5.94 32.47
CA PHE A 60 13.10 -6.56 31.27
C PHE A 60 11.60 -6.82 31.43
N ARG A 61 11.17 -7.30 32.60
CA ARG A 61 9.75 -7.51 32.93
C ARG A 61 8.99 -6.18 32.92
N ALA A 62 9.53 -5.17 33.60
CA ALA A 62 8.94 -3.85 33.69
C ALA A 62 8.72 -3.20 32.32
N VAL A 63 9.66 -3.38 31.38
CA VAL A 63 9.57 -2.78 30.05
C VAL A 63 8.77 -3.64 29.05
N PHE A 64 8.98 -4.96 29.00
CA PHE A 64 8.47 -5.76 27.89
C PHE A 64 7.30 -6.69 28.23
N LEU A 65 7.09 -7.02 29.50
CA LEU A 65 6.15 -8.06 29.93
C LEU A 65 5.01 -7.53 30.82
N SER A 66 5.19 -6.38 31.48
CA SER A 66 4.19 -5.77 32.36
C SER A 66 2.99 -5.16 31.62
N GLY A 67 3.17 -4.80 30.34
CA GLY A 67 2.21 -3.98 29.59
C GLY A 67 2.28 -2.48 29.92
N GLY A 68 3.20 -2.04 30.80
CA GLY A 68 3.39 -0.64 31.18
C GLY A 68 4.12 0.21 30.13
N VAL A 69 4.72 -0.40 29.10
CA VAL A 69 5.38 0.31 28.00
C VAL A 69 4.85 -0.18 26.67
N CYS A 70 4.33 0.76 25.86
CA CYS A 70 3.83 0.48 24.51
C CYS A 70 4.69 1.22 23.49
N PHE A 71 5.25 0.47 22.54
CA PHE A 71 6.06 1.02 21.45
C PHE A 71 5.14 1.30 20.27
N LEU A 72 4.79 2.55 20.00
CA LEU A 72 3.92 2.93 18.89
C LEU A 72 4.70 2.97 17.57
N ASN A 73 3.98 2.86 16.46
CA ASN A 73 4.55 2.97 15.11
C ASN A 73 5.19 4.34 14.88
N ALA A 74 6.36 4.36 14.24
CA ALA A 74 6.98 5.59 13.75
C ALA A 74 6.56 5.83 12.29
N TYR A 75 5.81 6.90 12.07
CA TYR A 75 5.29 7.28 10.75
C TYR A 75 6.16 8.38 10.13
N PRO A 76 6.15 8.53 8.79
CA PRO A 76 6.93 9.57 8.13
C PRO A 76 6.73 10.95 8.76
N ARG A 77 7.81 11.73 8.84
CA ARG A 77 7.73 13.11 9.29
C ARG A 77 7.32 14.02 8.14
N ALA A 78 6.35 14.90 8.37
CA ALA A 78 5.89 15.89 7.41
C ALA A 78 5.59 17.21 8.10
N GLY A 79 6.07 18.33 7.54
CA GLY A 79 5.84 19.66 8.13
C GLY A 79 6.34 19.76 9.58
N GLY A 80 7.42 19.05 9.91
CA GLY A 80 8.01 19.00 11.26
C GLY A 80 7.23 18.14 12.27
N ARG A 81 6.22 17.37 11.85
CA ARG A 81 5.35 16.58 12.73
C ARG A 81 5.20 15.13 12.25
N ARG A 82 4.80 14.26 13.18
CA ARG A 82 4.37 12.89 12.90
C ARG A 82 3.10 12.88 12.07
N THR A 83 3.10 12.18 10.93
CA THR A 83 1.87 11.88 10.18
C THR A 83 1.12 10.69 10.79
N LEU A 84 -0.13 10.51 10.38
CA LEU A 84 -0.94 9.32 10.68
C LEU A 84 -1.32 8.58 9.40
N PRO A 85 -1.70 7.30 9.49
CA PRO A 85 -2.28 6.56 8.37
C PRO A 85 -3.42 7.36 7.73
N THR A 86 -3.44 7.41 6.42
CA THR A 86 -4.49 8.12 5.68
C THR A 86 -5.84 7.53 6.02
N PRO A 87 -6.82 8.33 6.50
CA PRO A 87 -8.15 7.82 6.74
C PRO A 87 -8.70 7.20 5.46
N VAL A 88 -9.19 5.96 5.53
CA VAL A 88 -9.70 5.23 4.36
C VAL A 88 -10.95 5.85 3.76
N SER A 89 -11.57 6.79 4.48
CA SER A 89 -12.65 7.63 3.98
C SER A 89 -12.17 8.68 2.97
N LEU A 90 -10.88 9.05 2.96
CA LEU A 90 -10.36 10.09 2.08
C LEU A 90 -10.15 9.59 0.65
N HIS A 91 -10.80 10.26 -0.29
CA HIS A 91 -10.74 9.96 -1.71
C HIS A 91 -10.41 11.20 -2.52
N ALA A 92 -9.61 11.03 -3.58
CA ALA A 92 -9.35 12.07 -4.56
C ALA A 92 -10.13 11.77 -5.85
N GLU A 93 -10.38 12.80 -6.65
CA GLU A 93 -10.91 12.62 -8.00
C GLU A 93 -9.86 11.95 -8.89
N LYS A 94 -10.27 10.92 -9.62
CA LYS A 94 -9.36 10.08 -10.42
C LYS A 94 -8.61 10.85 -11.51
N ASN A 95 -9.25 11.89 -12.05
CA ASN A 95 -8.68 12.78 -13.06
C ASN A 95 -8.60 14.23 -12.55
N GLY A 96 -8.54 14.40 -11.22
CA GLY A 96 -8.48 15.72 -10.61
C GLY A 96 -7.17 16.45 -10.91
N SER A 97 -7.25 17.77 -11.09
CA SER A 97 -6.08 18.62 -11.27
C SER A 97 -5.22 18.63 -10.01
N VAL A 98 -3.91 18.52 -10.19
CA VAL A 98 -2.93 18.69 -9.11
C VAL A 98 -2.39 20.12 -9.18
N GLY A 99 -2.52 20.86 -8.08
CA GLY A 99 -2.00 22.22 -7.98
C GLY A 99 -0.47 22.28 -8.02
N PRO A 100 0.12 23.47 -8.23
CA PRO A 100 1.58 23.64 -8.40
C PRO A 100 2.40 23.18 -7.18
N ALA A 101 1.84 23.21 -5.97
CA ALA A 101 2.46 22.67 -4.75
C ALA A 101 2.09 21.20 -4.46
N GLY A 102 1.62 20.46 -5.47
CA GLY A 102 1.11 19.11 -5.29
C GLY A 102 -0.24 19.06 -4.57
N GLU A 103 -0.99 20.17 -4.61
CA GLU A 103 -2.27 20.30 -3.91
C GLU A 103 -3.34 19.43 -4.57
N ILE A 104 -4.12 18.72 -3.77
CA ILE A 104 -5.28 17.95 -4.24
C ILE A 104 -6.47 18.22 -3.33
N SER A 105 -7.64 18.35 -3.93
CA SER A 105 -8.90 18.32 -3.21
C SER A 105 -9.25 16.86 -2.89
N ALA A 106 -9.42 16.56 -1.62
CA ALA A 106 -9.85 15.25 -1.15
C ALA A 106 -11.27 15.34 -0.57
N TRP A 107 -12.09 14.37 -0.92
CA TRP A 107 -13.41 14.12 -0.37
C TRP A 107 -13.30 13.21 0.83
N ASP A 108 -13.96 13.55 1.93
CA ASP A 108 -14.07 12.67 3.09
C ASP A 108 -15.41 11.94 3.06
N LEU A 109 -15.39 10.69 2.62
CA LEU A 109 -16.60 9.86 2.51
C LEU A 109 -17.26 9.57 3.88
N SER A 110 -16.60 9.90 5.00
CA SER A 110 -17.23 9.82 6.32
C SER A 110 -18.25 10.94 6.57
N ALA A 111 -18.26 12.01 5.76
CA ALA A 111 -19.24 13.09 5.80
C ALA A 111 -20.60 12.74 5.15
N PHE A 112 -20.68 11.61 4.46
CA PHE A 112 -21.84 11.25 3.64
C PHE A 112 -22.57 10.07 4.27
N SER A 113 -23.87 10.25 4.49
CA SER A 113 -24.74 9.20 5.00
C SER A 113 -24.89 8.07 3.97
N ASN A 114 -24.97 6.83 4.47
CA ASN A 114 -25.34 5.69 3.65
C ASN A 114 -26.88 5.55 3.49
N ALA A 115 -27.67 6.33 4.24
CA ALA A 115 -29.12 6.30 4.15
C ALA A 115 -29.58 7.05 2.89
N GLN A 116 -30.39 6.39 2.06
CA GLN A 116 -30.88 6.92 0.78
C GLN A 116 -31.83 8.13 0.92
N ASP A 117 -32.21 8.54 2.13
CA ASP A 117 -33.33 9.47 2.38
C ASP A 117 -32.99 10.77 3.14
N ASP A 118 -31.72 11.06 3.47
CA ASP A 118 -31.39 12.36 4.07
C ASP A 118 -31.11 13.42 3.00
N ALA A 119 -32.05 14.36 2.85
CA ALA A 119 -32.11 15.44 1.85
C ALA A 119 -30.99 16.50 1.93
N GLY A 120 -29.84 16.21 2.54
CA GLY A 120 -28.81 17.19 2.86
C GLY A 120 -27.48 17.08 2.09
N THR A 121 -27.03 15.88 1.71
CA THR A 121 -25.74 15.72 1.02
C THR A 121 -25.73 14.52 0.09
N SER A 122 -25.83 14.75 -1.22
CA SER A 122 -25.66 13.69 -2.22
C SER A 122 -24.20 13.21 -2.25
N TRP A 123 -24.02 11.92 -2.55
CA TRP A 123 -22.70 11.37 -2.83
C TRP A 123 -22.02 12.13 -3.98
N PRO A 124 -20.69 12.32 -3.96
CA PRO A 124 -20.01 13.00 -5.06
C PRO A 124 -20.24 12.29 -6.40
N GLU A 125 -20.66 13.04 -7.42
CA GLU A 125 -20.87 12.48 -8.77
C GLU A 125 -19.55 12.16 -9.51
N ALA A 126 -18.45 12.77 -9.06
CA ALA A 126 -17.13 12.57 -9.64
C ALA A 126 -16.62 11.13 -9.45
N ALA A 127 -15.85 10.63 -10.41
CA ALA A 127 -15.19 9.34 -10.28
C ALA A 127 -14.04 9.43 -9.25
N LEU A 128 -14.25 8.82 -8.08
CA LEU A 128 -13.31 8.86 -6.97
C LEU A 128 -12.35 7.66 -6.94
N MET A 129 -11.18 7.87 -6.34
CA MET A 129 -10.23 6.82 -5.97
C MET A 129 -9.67 7.08 -4.56
N PRO A 130 -9.27 6.03 -3.81
CA PRO A 130 -8.57 6.23 -2.54
C PRO A 130 -7.36 7.14 -2.72
N LEU A 131 -7.05 7.93 -1.69
CA LEU A 131 -5.87 8.76 -1.71
C LEU A 131 -4.61 7.90 -1.96
N PRO A 132 -3.73 8.27 -2.90
CA PRO A 132 -2.56 7.45 -3.22
C PRO A 132 -1.51 7.44 -2.10
N ASP A 133 -1.45 8.50 -1.30
CA ASP A 133 -0.48 8.63 -0.22
C ASP A 133 -0.96 7.92 1.05
N PRO A 134 -0.14 7.02 1.64
CA PRO A 134 -0.54 6.22 2.80
C PRO A 134 -0.57 6.99 4.11
N PHE A 135 -0.02 8.21 4.17
CA PHE A 135 -0.02 9.03 5.38
C PHE A 135 -0.46 10.47 5.15
N VAL A 136 -1.11 11.05 6.16
CA VAL A 136 -1.45 12.47 6.22
C VAL A 136 -1.09 13.11 7.57
N SER A 137 -0.75 14.40 7.57
CA SER A 137 -0.53 15.15 8.81
C SER A 137 -1.86 15.66 9.38
N ILE A 138 -2.44 14.90 10.30
CA ILE A 138 -3.62 15.30 11.07
C ILE A 138 -3.17 16.22 12.23
N GLY A 139 -3.97 17.22 12.60
CA GLY A 139 -3.61 18.18 13.65
C GLY A 139 -2.90 19.45 13.15
N GLY A 140 -2.54 19.51 11.86
CA GLY A 140 -1.99 20.71 11.21
C GLY A 140 -3.09 21.59 10.62
N ALA A 141 -2.89 22.91 10.62
CA ALA A 141 -3.80 23.86 9.96
C ALA A 141 -3.88 23.63 8.44
N GLN A 142 -2.79 23.11 7.86
CA GLN A 142 -2.71 22.70 6.46
C GLN A 142 -2.23 21.25 6.39
N PRO A 143 -3.14 20.27 6.25
CA PRO A 143 -2.76 18.87 6.23
C PRO A 143 -1.93 18.53 4.98
N LEU A 144 -0.84 17.82 5.21
CA LEU A 144 0.09 17.31 4.21
C LEU A 144 -0.20 15.84 3.94
N ARG A 145 0.02 15.39 2.71
CA ARG A 145 0.02 13.98 2.29
C ARG A 145 1.43 13.53 1.99
N VAL A 146 1.80 12.34 2.42
CA VAL A 146 3.17 11.82 2.28
C VAL A 146 3.18 10.34 1.93
N SER A 147 3.99 10.03 0.92
CA SER A 147 4.47 8.69 0.61
C SER A 147 5.98 8.66 0.87
N PRO A 148 6.48 7.78 1.75
CA PRO A 148 7.92 7.63 1.94
C PRO A 148 8.57 7.02 0.70
N ALA A 149 9.78 7.50 0.38
CA ALA A 149 10.60 6.98 -0.69
C ALA A 149 11.05 5.54 -0.37
N ARG A 150 10.91 4.68 -1.37
CA ARG A 150 11.27 3.26 -1.30
C ARG A 150 11.95 2.87 -2.60
N THR A 151 13.10 2.23 -2.49
CA THR A 151 13.84 1.68 -3.62
C THR A 151 13.84 0.16 -3.56
N SER A 152 13.68 -0.48 -4.72
CA SER A 152 13.87 -1.92 -4.89
C SER A 152 15.26 -2.21 -5.46
N ARG A 153 16.05 -3.09 -4.82
CA ARG A 153 17.34 -3.54 -5.34
C ARG A 153 17.35 -5.05 -5.53
N VAL A 154 17.92 -5.48 -6.65
CA VAL A 154 18.06 -6.90 -7.01
C VAL A 154 19.44 -7.40 -6.59
N HIS A 155 19.46 -8.49 -5.83
CA HIS A 155 20.64 -9.22 -5.40
C HIS A 155 20.75 -10.54 -6.15
N GLN A 156 21.98 -10.93 -6.49
CA GLN A 156 22.28 -12.24 -7.04
C GLN A 156 23.22 -12.98 -6.11
N GLN A 157 22.80 -14.14 -5.61
CA GLN A 157 23.72 -15.03 -4.90
C GLN A 157 24.61 -15.75 -5.92
N ARG A 158 25.90 -15.42 -5.96
CA ARG A 158 26.89 -16.09 -6.82
C ARG A 158 27.57 -17.21 -6.05
N ASP A 159 27.65 -18.39 -6.64
CA ASP A 159 28.51 -19.47 -6.17
C ASP A 159 29.97 -19.10 -6.42
N ARG A 160 30.78 -19.01 -5.35
CA ARG A 160 32.20 -18.57 -5.42
C ARG A 160 33.08 -19.51 -6.23
N ALA A 161 32.71 -20.78 -6.42
CA ALA A 161 33.50 -21.75 -7.17
C ALA A 161 33.20 -21.74 -8.68
N ARG A 162 31.96 -21.37 -9.07
CA ARG A 162 31.49 -21.51 -10.46
C ARG A 162 31.08 -20.21 -11.15
N GLY A 163 30.93 -19.11 -10.40
CA GLY A 163 30.68 -17.76 -10.95
C GLY A 163 29.31 -17.55 -11.60
N ARG A 164 28.42 -18.55 -11.65
CA ARG A 164 27.08 -18.49 -12.25
C ARG A 164 26.05 -19.27 -11.43
N ALA A 165 24.77 -18.93 -11.63
CA ALA A 165 23.66 -19.75 -11.13
C ALA A 165 23.62 -21.09 -11.89
N TRP A 166 23.36 -22.19 -11.19
CA TRP A 166 23.31 -23.55 -11.72
C TRP A 166 22.27 -24.39 -10.97
N LYS A 167 21.88 -25.55 -11.50
CA LYS A 167 20.94 -26.47 -10.83
C LYS A 167 21.67 -27.78 -10.51
N GLU A 168 21.53 -28.29 -9.29
CA GLU A 168 22.00 -29.61 -8.86
C GLU A 168 20.80 -30.54 -8.76
N GLU A 169 20.91 -31.77 -9.27
CA GLU A 169 19.86 -32.78 -9.09
C GLU A 169 20.25 -33.70 -7.93
N ARG A 170 19.50 -33.63 -6.82
CA ARG A 170 19.68 -34.51 -5.66
C ARG A 170 18.40 -35.24 -5.35
N LYS A 171 18.47 -36.58 -5.29
CA LYS A 171 17.34 -37.47 -4.95
C LYS A 171 16.07 -37.18 -5.77
N GLY A 172 16.22 -36.89 -7.08
CA GLY A 172 15.09 -36.62 -7.98
C GLY A 172 14.42 -35.24 -7.78
N ARG A 173 15.08 -34.29 -7.11
CA ARG A 173 14.66 -32.89 -7.04
C ARG A 173 15.74 -31.98 -7.61
N GLU A 174 15.33 -31.05 -8.48
CA GLU A 174 16.17 -29.94 -8.94
C GLU A 174 16.33 -28.91 -7.81
N GLU A 175 17.54 -28.79 -7.26
CA GLU A 175 17.92 -27.71 -6.35
C GLU A 175 18.61 -26.61 -7.17
N ALA A 176 18.00 -25.42 -7.23
CA ALA A 176 18.58 -24.27 -7.91
C ALA A 176 19.60 -23.56 -6.99
N HIS A 177 20.86 -23.52 -7.42
CA HIS A 177 21.97 -22.84 -6.76
C HIS A 177 22.26 -21.51 -7.45
N GLY A 178 21.92 -20.40 -6.81
CA GLY A 178 22.07 -19.05 -7.33
C GLY A 178 20.71 -18.40 -7.57
N ALA A 179 20.18 -17.77 -6.52
CA ALA A 179 18.87 -17.14 -6.52
C ALA A 179 18.99 -15.63 -6.74
N ILE A 180 18.04 -15.10 -7.51
CA ILE A 180 17.82 -13.67 -7.69
C ILE A 180 16.80 -13.25 -6.64
N PHE A 181 17.17 -12.31 -5.78
CA PHE A 181 16.29 -11.77 -4.75
C PHE A 181 16.07 -10.29 -5.01
N SER A 182 14.83 -9.81 -4.98
CA SER A 182 14.56 -8.38 -4.94
C SER A 182 14.21 -7.95 -3.52
N PHE A 183 14.83 -6.91 -2.97
CA PHE A 183 14.36 -6.31 -1.72
C PHE A 183 14.01 -4.84 -1.93
N GLU A 184 12.78 -4.50 -1.58
CA GLU A 184 12.34 -3.14 -1.33
C GLU A 184 12.84 -2.67 0.05
N SER A 185 13.29 -1.43 0.13
CA SER A 185 13.72 -0.80 1.38
C SER A 185 13.24 0.65 1.46
N LEU A 186 12.98 1.13 2.67
CA LEU A 186 12.90 2.56 2.94
C LEU A 186 14.26 3.18 2.65
N ASP A 187 14.26 4.29 1.90
CA ASP A 187 15.48 4.98 1.52
C ASP A 187 16.07 5.77 2.70
N GLU A 188 17.40 5.90 2.70
CA GLU A 188 18.13 6.76 3.63
C GLU A 188 17.79 8.25 3.43
N GLY A 189 18.09 9.07 4.44
CA GLY A 189 17.80 10.51 4.44
C GLY A 189 16.38 10.87 4.87
N GLN A 190 15.51 9.88 5.10
CA GLN A 190 14.14 10.10 5.55
C GLN A 190 14.02 10.10 7.07
N GLU A 191 13.04 10.85 7.58
CA GLU A 191 12.72 10.94 9.00
C GLU A 191 11.36 10.29 9.31
N PHE A 192 11.31 9.58 10.44
CA PHE A 192 10.10 8.95 10.97
C PHE A 192 9.91 9.34 12.43
N ASP A 193 8.77 9.93 12.75
CA ASP A 193 8.42 10.29 14.12
C ASP A 193 7.59 9.18 14.75
N GLY A 194 8.03 8.72 15.91
CA GLY A 194 7.34 7.69 16.69
C GLY A 194 7.24 8.05 18.16
N LEU A 195 6.52 7.21 18.89
CA LEU A 195 6.19 7.44 20.30
C LEU A 195 6.39 6.17 21.12
N ILE A 196 6.80 6.35 22.37
CA ILE A 196 6.74 5.30 23.39
C ILE A 196 5.79 5.79 24.47
N GLN A 197 4.72 5.05 24.69
CA GLN A 197 3.76 5.34 25.75
C GLN A 197 4.18 4.59 27.01
N PHE A 198 4.12 5.28 28.14
CA PHE A 198 4.37 4.76 29.47
C PHE A 198 3.09 4.85 30.29
N HIS A 199 2.77 3.76 30.98
CA HIS A 199 1.72 3.67 31.96
C HIS A 199 2.34 3.29 33.30
N ALA A 200 2.29 4.23 34.24
CA ALA A 200 2.93 4.11 35.55
C ALA A 200 1.97 4.54 36.66
N GLN A 201 2.24 4.11 37.90
CA GLN A 201 1.44 4.49 39.06
C GLN A 201 1.69 5.96 39.45
N ASN A 202 2.94 6.41 39.34
CA ASN A 202 3.42 7.73 39.73
C ASN A 202 4.53 8.24 38.78
N GLU A 203 4.92 9.51 38.93
CA GLU A 203 5.91 10.18 38.05
C GLU A 203 7.31 9.56 38.18
N ALA A 204 7.74 9.17 39.40
CA ALA A 204 9.07 8.61 39.63
C ALA A 204 9.27 7.27 38.90
N GLU A 205 8.23 6.41 38.90
CA GLU A 205 8.24 5.17 38.11
C GLU A 205 8.28 5.46 36.61
N CYS A 206 7.54 6.46 36.14
CA CYS A 206 7.57 6.85 34.73
C CYS A 206 8.95 7.34 34.31
N ASP A 207 9.58 8.21 35.10
CA ASP A 207 10.92 8.72 34.84
C ASP A 207 11.97 7.60 34.81
N ALA A 208 11.85 6.61 35.71
CA ALA A 208 12.72 5.44 35.71
C ALA A 208 12.56 4.59 34.44
N LEU A 209 11.33 4.38 33.96
CA LEU A 209 11.08 3.68 32.69
C LEU A 209 11.62 4.46 31.49
N VAL A 210 11.42 5.77 31.45
CA VAL A 210 11.96 6.66 30.39
C VAL A 210 13.48 6.59 30.37
N ALA A 211 14.15 6.68 31.51
CA ALA A 211 15.60 6.56 31.62
C ALA A 211 16.09 5.19 31.15
N THR A 212 15.41 4.12 31.56
CA THR A 212 15.72 2.75 31.14
C THR A 212 15.64 2.59 29.62
N ILE A 213 14.60 3.15 28.99
CA ILE A 213 14.41 3.11 27.53
C ILE A 213 15.49 3.91 26.79
N LYS A 214 15.82 5.12 27.26
CA LYS A 214 16.88 5.94 26.65
C LYS A 214 18.24 5.23 26.73
N ASN A 215 18.55 4.59 27.86
CA ASN A 215 19.77 3.81 28.04
C ASN A 215 19.79 2.54 27.15
N ALA A 216 18.63 1.94 26.90
CA ALA A 216 18.48 0.81 25.99
C ALA A 216 18.62 1.20 24.51
N LEU A 217 18.47 2.49 24.18
CA LEU A 217 18.51 3.03 22.83
C LEU A 217 19.49 4.20 22.73
N PRO A 218 20.81 3.98 22.98
CA PRO A 218 21.80 5.05 22.99
C PRO A 218 22.07 5.65 21.60
N GLY A 219 21.63 4.98 20.52
CA GLY A 219 21.88 5.35 19.14
C GLY A 219 23.29 4.96 18.65
N PRO A 220 23.48 4.66 17.35
CA PRO A 220 22.45 4.44 16.34
C PRO A 220 21.60 3.19 16.59
N VAL A 221 20.34 3.23 16.18
CA VAL A 221 19.38 2.14 16.33
C VAL A 221 19.38 1.30 15.06
N LEU A 222 19.59 -0.02 15.20
CA LEU A 222 19.58 -0.95 14.07
C LEU A 222 18.18 -1.50 13.79
N LEU A 223 17.53 -0.97 12.77
CA LEU A 223 16.21 -1.35 12.29
C LEU A 223 16.27 -2.43 11.20
N GLY A 224 15.16 -3.12 10.94
CA GLY A 224 14.99 -4.02 9.80
C GLY A 224 15.88 -5.28 9.72
N ARG A 225 15.82 -5.94 8.56
CA ARG A 225 16.61 -7.14 8.20
C ARG A 225 17.71 -6.83 7.17
N SER A 226 18.48 -7.85 6.79
CA SER A 226 19.45 -7.79 5.68
C SER A 226 20.54 -6.70 5.78
N ARG A 227 20.90 -6.31 7.01
CA ARG A 227 21.84 -5.20 7.29
C ARG A 227 23.22 -5.35 6.68
N ARG A 228 23.71 -6.59 6.54
CA ARG A 228 25.02 -6.89 5.93
C ARG A 228 24.99 -6.89 4.40
N ALA A 229 23.82 -6.74 3.77
CA ALA A 229 23.61 -6.72 2.32
C ALA A 229 23.39 -5.30 1.77
N GLY A 230 23.96 -4.28 2.41
CA GLY A 230 23.85 -2.89 1.96
C GLY A 230 22.58 -2.13 2.40
N TYR A 231 21.74 -2.75 3.24
CA TYR A 231 20.56 -2.14 3.86
C TYR A 231 20.83 -1.84 5.33
N GLY A 232 21.93 -1.15 5.65
CA GLY A 232 22.49 -1.04 7.01
C GLY A 232 21.48 -0.82 8.14
N GLY A 233 20.30 -0.26 7.85
CA GLY A 233 19.18 -0.13 8.78
C GLY A 233 19.54 0.76 9.97
N ASP A 234 20.59 1.55 9.81
CA ASP A 234 21.11 2.49 10.79
C ASP A 234 20.19 3.71 10.83
N ALA A 235 19.67 4.01 12.01
CA ALA A 235 18.88 5.20 12.28
C ALA A 235 19.47 5.97 13.45
N ALA A 236 19.68 7.28 13.27
CA ALA A 236 19.86 8.18 14.40
C ALA A 236 18.53 8.32 15.14
N ILE A 237 18.56 8.27 16.46
CA ILE A 237 17.39 8.56 17.30
C ILE A 237 17.61 9.89 18.00
N SER A 238 16.61 10.76 17.94
CA SER A 238 16.56 12.01 18.71
C SER A 238 15.29 12.03 19.54
N TRP A 239 15.40 12.47 20.79
CA TRP A 239 14.29 12.49 21.74
C TRP A 239 13.69 13.89 21.83
N SER A 240 12.37 13.95 21.91
CA SER A 240 11.62 15.18 22.19
C SER A 240 11.09 15.18 23.62
N ASN A 241 10.50 16.31 24.02
CA ASN A 241 9.87 16.44 25.33
C ASN A 241 8.69 15.48 25.48
N VAL A 242 8.55 14.93 26.69
CA VAL A 242 7.41 14.11 27.08
C VAL A 242 6.12 14.94 26.97
N ARG A 243 5.04 14.28 26.54
CA ARG A 243 3.70 14.86 26.44
C ARG A 243 2.63 13.91 26.96
N THR A 244 1.42 14.41 27.14
CA THR A 244 0.32 13.68 27.78
C THR A 244 -0.66 13.04 26.79
N ARG A 245 -0.50 13.29 25.48
CA ARG A 245 -1.38 12.75 24.43
C ARG A 245 -0.60 12.35 23.17
N GLU A 246 -1.10 11.35 22.45
CA GLU A 246 -0.47 10.86 21.22
C GLU A 246 -0.47 11.89 20.08
N VAL A 247 -1.52 12.71 19.96
CA VAL A 247 -1.67 13.66 18.85
C VAL A 247 -2.28 14.94 19.38
N GLU A 248 -1.75 16.07 18.92
CA GLU A 248 -2.17 17.41 19.31
C GLU A 248 -2.37 18.29 18.07
N GLY A 249 -3.26 19.27 18.18
CA GLY A 249 -3.49 20.27 17.13
C GLY A 249 -4.93 20.34 16.62
N THR A 250 -5.09 20.95 15.44
CA THR A 250 -6.39 21.31 14.88
C THR A 250 -7.16 20.10 14.36
N GLY A 251 -8.47 20.06 14.61
CA GLY A 251 -9.34 18.98 14.14
C GLY A 251 -9.42 17.77 15.08
N LEU A 252 -8.69 17.76 16.18
CA LEU A 252 -8.86 16.78 17.27
C LEU A 252 -10.00 17.21 18.21
N VAL A 253 -10.67 16.24 18.81
CA VAL A 253 -11.54 16.50 19.97
C VAL A 253 -10.65 16.89 21.14
N SER A 254 -10.97 18.02 21.79
CA SER A 254 -10.15 18.64 22.86
C SER A 254 -10.99 19.20 24.00
N THR A 255 -12.30 18.93 23.99
CA THR A 255 -13.28 19.41 24.96
C THR A 255 -14.28 18.30 25.23
N ASP A 256 -15.08 18.48 26.29
CA ASP A 256 -16.23 17.62 26.54
C ASP A 256 -17.17 17.60 25.33
N LEU A 257 -17.81 16.46 25.12
CA LEU A 257 -18.82 16.28 24.08
C LEU A 257 -20.22 16.25 24.72
N PRO A 258 -21.07 17.25 24.43
CA PRO A 258 -22.49 17.20 24.73
C PRO A 258 -23.21 16.02 24.04
N VAL A 259 -24.47 15.79 24.42
CA VAL A 259 -25.35 14.86 23.71
C VAL A 259 -25.59 15.29 22.26
N ASN A 260 -25.83 14.33 21.37
CA ASN A 260 -26.11 14.52 19.95
C ASN A 260 -25.00 15.21 19.13
N ILE A 261 -23.74 15.08 19.55
CA ILE A 261 -22.58 15.56 18.81
C ILE A 261 -21.96 14.41 18.01
N GLU A 262 -21.64 14.71 16.75
CA GLU A 262 -20.92 13.80 15.87
C GLU A 262 -19.40 14.02 15.95
N PHE A 263 -18.66 12.93 15.96
CA PHE A 263 -17.22 12.90 15.96
C PHE A 263 -16.73 11.58 15.35
N ARG A 264 -15.42 11.40 15.24
CA ARG A 264 -14.85 10.23 14.57
C ARG A 264 -13.75 9.60 15.41
N ALA A 265 -13.76 8.28 15.46
CA ALA A 265 -12.65 7.47 15.92
C ALA A 265 -11.81 7.04 14.70
N LEU A 266 -10.56 7.51 14.65
CA LEU A 266 -9.56 7.11 13.65
C LEU A 266 -8.61 6.09 14.26
N LEU A 267 -8.47 4.93 13.63
CA LEU A 267 -7.44 3.97 14.00
C LEU A 267 -6.06 4.47 13.54
N ALA A 268 -5.24 4.92 14.47
CA ALA A 268 -3.87 5.34 14.22
C ALA A 268 -2.92 4.16 13.99
N SER A 269 -3.35 2.93 14.27
CA SER A 269 -2.65 1.67 13.99
C SER A 269 -3.66 0.54 13.75
N ALA A 270 -3.24 -0.56 13.14
CA ALA A 270 -4.07 -1.74 13.01
C ALA A 270 -4.59 -2.24 14.37
N CYS A 271 -5.81 -2.77 14.42
CA CYS A 271 -6.46 -3.25 15.64
C CYS A 271 -6.84 -4.73 15.47
N VAL A 272 -6.29 -5.59 16.33
CA VAL A 272 -6.60 -7.02 16.36
C VAL A 272 -7.63 -7.26 17.47
N THR A 273 -8.83 -7.69 17.09
CA THR A 273 -9.91 -7.97 18.03
C THR A 273 -10.35 -9.43 17.93
N ARG A 274 -10.98 -9.92 18.99
CA ARG A 274 -11.59 -11.24 19.03
C ARG A 274 -13.08 -11.13 19.22
N ASP A 275 -13.78 -12.09 18.64
CA ASP A 275 -15.17 -12.35 18.98
C ASP A 275 -15.24 -12.83 20.45
N PRO A 276 -16.02 -12.15 21.31
CA PRO A 276 -16.05 -12.45 22.75
C PRO A 276 -16.70 -13.80 23.08
N GLU A 277 -17.55 -14.34 22.20
CA GLU A 277 -18.23 -15.62 22.43
C GLU A 277 -17.38 -16.81 21.98
N THR A 278 -16.74 -16.69 20.81
CA THR A 278 -16.00 -17.78 20.16
C THR A 278 -14.47 -17.71 20.40
N GLY A 279 -13.96 -16.54 20.79
CA GLY A 279 -12.52 -16.28 20.93
C GLY A 279 -11.75 -16.22 19.61
N GLN A 280 -12.43 -16.30 18.46
CA GLN A 280 -11.80 -16.23 17.14
C GLN A 280 -11.37 -14.81 16.81
N ILE A 281 -10.31 -14.67 16.00
CA ILE A 281 -9.89 -13.36 15.49
C ILE A 281 -10.97 -12.84 14.55
N ASP A 282 -11.54 -11.70 14.90
CA ASP A 282 -12.57 -11.03 14.11
C ASP A 282 -12.34 -9.51 14.20
N PRO A 283 -11.85 -8.87 13.13
CA PRO A 283 -11.60 -7.43 13.12
C PRO A 283 -12.88 -6.58 13.17
N THR A 284 -14.05 -7.15 12.88
CA THR A 284 -15.32 -6.41 12.92
C THR A 284 -15.75 -6.06 14.35
N GLN A 285 -15.24 -6.81 15.33
CA GLN A 285 -15.48 -6.59 16.77
C GLN A 285 -14.88 -5.29 17.30
N THR A 286 -13.99 -4.64 16.54
CA THR A 286 -13.48 -3.29 16.86
C THR A 286 -14.62 -2.29 17.11
N VAL A 287 -15.78 -2.44 16.43
CA VAL A 287 -16.94 -1.57 16.66
C VAL A 287 -17.55 -1.81 18.04
N ALA A 288 -17.84 -3.07 18.36
CA ALA A 288 -18.46 -3.45 19.63
C ALA A 288 -17.56 -3.06 20.81
N GLU A 289 -16.25 -3.38 20.72
CA GLU A 289 -15.29 -3.01 21.75
C GLU A 289 -15.23 -1.49 21.94
N LEU A 290 -15.19 -0.69 20.86
CA LEU A 290 -15.18 0.76 20.99
C LEU A 290 -16.44 1.30 21.67
N VAL A 291 -17.64 0.82 21.30
CA VAL A 291 -18.90 1.25 21.94
C VAL A 291 -18.92 0.86 23.42
N GLU A 292 -18.43 -0.34 23.75
CA GLU A 292 -18.30 -0.81 25.13
C GLU A 292 -17.36 0.07 25.96
N ARG A 293 -16.23 0.53 25.38
CA ARG A 293 -15.31 1.48 26.05
C ARG A 293 -15.99 2.79 26.43
N PHE A 294 -17.02 3.20 25.69
CA PHE A 294 -17.86 4.35 26.00
C PHE A 294 -19.02 4.03 26.96
N ALA A 295 -19.16 2.79 27.41
CA ALA A 295 -20.29 2.29 28.19
C ALA A 295 -21.64 2.59 27.51
N GLY A 296 -21.70 2.44 26.17
CA GLY A 296 -22.92 2.68 25.39
C GLY A 296 -23.33 4.15 25.21
N ARG A 297 -22.48 5.11 25.62
CA ARG A 297 -22.72 6.56 25.45
C ARG A 297 -22.52 7.07 24.02
N VAL A 298 -22.27 6.18 23.07
CA VAL A 298 -22.13 6.47 21.65
C VAL A 298 -22.89 5.46 20.82
N GLU A 299 -23.38 5.89 19.67
CA GLU A 299 -23.80 5.02 18.58
C GLU A 299 -22.87 5.20 17.37
N VAL A 300 -22.69 4.14 16.58
CA VAL A 300 -21.88 4.17 15.36
C VAL A 300 -22.79 4.38 14.16
N ILE A 301 -22.74 5.58 13.59
CA ILE A 301 -23.67 6.02 12.53
C ILE A 301 -23.12 5.74 11.12
N ALA A 302 -21.80 5.64 10.98
CA ALA A 302 -21.17 5.24 9.72
C ALA A 302 -19.82 4.54 9.95
N ARG A 303 -19.44 3.70 9.00
CA ARG A 303 -18.20 2.90 9.03
C ARG A 303 -17.46 3.08 7.71
N ARG A 304 -16.20 3.51 7.78
CA ARG A 304 -15.29 3.59 6.64
C ARG A 304 -14.02 2.89 7.08
N TRP A 305 -13.91 1.61 6.78
CA TRP A 305 -12.87 0.75 7.33
C TRP A 305 -12.35 -0.24 6.30
N ALA A 306 -11.15 -0.73 6.54
CA ALA A 306 -10.50 -1.75 5.75
C ALA A 306 -9.93 -2.83 6.68
N PHE A 307 -9.53 -3.96 6.10
CA PHE A 307 -8.92 -5.06 6.85
C PHE A 307 -7.57 -5.41 6.25
N GLU A 308 -6.61 -5.77 7.10
CA GLU A 308 -5.27 -6.16 6.70
C GLU A 308 -4.78 -7.36 7.52
N LEU A 309 -3.93 -8.18 6.91
CA LEU A 309 -3.19 -9.20 7.67
C LEU A 309 -2.00 -8.54 8.36
N VAL A 310 -1.86 -8.80 9.65
CA VAL A 310 -0.76 -8.33 10.47
C VAL A 310 -0.01 -9.50 11.09
N GLY A 311 1.28 -9.35 11.29
CA GLY A 311 2.14 -10.43 11.79
C GLY A 311 3.43 -9.88 12.35
N GLY A 312 4.49 -10.66 12.25
CA GLY A 312 5.82 -10.26 12.67
C GLY A 312 6.78 -11.43 12.76
N PHE A 313 7.98 -11.16 13.25
CA PHE A 313 9.02 -12.19 13.40
C PHE A 313 9.70 -12.06 14.75
N ASN A 314 9.73 -13.15 15.51
CA ASN A 314 10.47 -13.23 16.75
C ASN A 314 11.92 -13.64 16.45
N ARG A 315 12.86 -12.71 16.65
CA ARG A 315 14.29 -12.95 16.35
C ARG A 315 14.96 -13.95 17.30
N LYS A 316 14.52 -14.02 18.55
CA LYS A 316 15.07 -14.97 19.54
C LYS A 316 14.68 -16.40 19.18
N TRP A 317 13.42 -16.60 18.79
CA TRP A 317 12.91 -17.91 18.37
C TRP A 317 13.23 -18.26 16.92
N ARG A 318 13.58 -17.25 16.10
CA ARG A 318 13.76 -17.36 14.65
C ARG A 318 12.50 -17.90 13.94
N LEU A 319 11.34 -17.47 14.41
CA LEU A 319 10.03 -17.90 13.91
C LEU A 319 9.11 -16.71 13.68
N GLU A 320 8.15 -16.90 12.78
CA GLU A 320 7.05 -15.97 12.59
C GLU A 320 6.17 -15.91 13.83
N ILE A 321 5.65 -14.72 14.12
CA ILE A 321 4.61 -14.51 15.11
C ILE A 321 3.27 -14.85 14.44
N PRO A 322 2.29 -15.44 15.15
CA PRO A 322 0.97 -15.71 14.60
C PRO A 322 0.40 -14.52 13.84
N GLN A 323 -0.04 -14.78 12.60
CA GLN A 323 -0.67 -13.79 11.75
C GLN A 323 -2.14 -13.64 12.17
N ALA A 324 -2.65 -12.41 12.11
CA ALA A 324 -4.02 -12.08 12.47
C ALA A 324 -4.64 -11.17 11.42
N LEU A 325 -5.92 -11.36 11.10
CA LEU A 325 -6.69 -10.38 10.36
C LEU A 325 -7.06 -9.24 11.32
N ALA A 326 -6.74 -8.00 10.96
CA ALA A 326 -6.93 -6.82 11.79
C ALA A 326 -7.79 -5.77 11.08
N CYS A 327 -8.47 -4.93 11.86
CA CYS A 327 -9.05 -3.69 11.36
C CYS A 327 -7.89 -2.74 11.03
N ALA A 328 -7.80 -2.34 9.77
CA ALA A 328 -6.62 -1.69 9.23
C ALA A 328 -6.42 -0.28 9.80
N ALA A 329 -5.15 0.13 9.90
CA ALA A 329 -4.82 1.51 10.24
C ALA A 329 -5.43 2.47 9.21
N GLY A 330 -5.92 3.63 9.65
CA GLY A 330 -6.68 4.57 8.82
C GLY A 330 -8.19 4.28 8.77
N SER A 331 -8.67 3.19 9.37
CA SER A 331 -10.12 2.96 9.50
C SER A 331 -10.77 4.04 10.38
N VAL A 332 -11.95 4.49 9.97
CA VAL A 332 -12.75 5.55 10.59
C VAL A 332 -14.13 5.02 10.97
N LEU A 333 -14.50 5.22 12.23
CA LEU A 333 -15.86 5.04 12.73
C LEU A 333 -16.45 6.41 13.03
N VAL A 334 -17.61 6.72 12.45
CA VAL A 334 -18.35 7.95 12.74
C VAL A 334 -19.30 7.65 13.90
N LEU A 335 -19.17 8.44 14.96
CA LEU A 335 -19.84 8.26 16.23
C LEU A 335 -20.77 9.44 16.49
N ARG A 336 -21.92 9.15 17.11
CA ARG A 336 -22.79 10.16 17.69
C ARG A 336 -22.97 9.89 19.16
N THR A 337 -22.80 10.93 19.98
CA THR A 337 -22.98 10.82 21.44
C THR A 337 -24.45 10.66 21.79
N THR A 338 -24.79 9.62 22.54
CA THR A 338 -26.14 9.40 23.11
C THR A 338 -26.27 9.96 24.52
N ALA A 339 -25.14 10.24 25.18
CA ALA A 339 -25.05 10.94 26.45
C ALA A 339 -23.77 11.81 26.49
N PRO A 340 -23.64 12.76 27.43
CA PRO A 340 -22.43 13.56 27.57
C PRO A 340 -21.18 12.70 27.83
N ILE A 341 -20.07 13.07 27.18
CA ILE A 341 -18.77 12.41 27.32
C ILE A 341 -17.73 13.43 27.79
N PRO A 342 -17.26 13.34 29.04
CA PRO A 342 -16.13 14.12 29.51
C PRO A 342 -14.88 13.87 28.66
N PHE A 343 -14.08 14.91 28.44
CA PHE A 343 -12.84 14.82 27.68
C PHE A 343 -11.83 13.84 28.30
N GLY A 344 -11.84 13.72 29.64
CA GLY A 344 -11.03 12.75 30.36
C GLY A 344 -11.32 11.30 29.96
N ASP A 345 -12.58 10.97 29.65
CA ASP A 345 -12.97 9.62 29.22
C ASP A 345 -12.46 9.33 27.81
N LEU A 346 -12.50 10.31 26.90
CA LEU A 346 -11.90 10.19 25.57
C LEU A 346 -10.40 9.91 25.69
N LEU A 347 -9.69 10.67 26.52
CA LEU A 347 -8.26 10.46 26.77
C LEU A 347 -7.99 9.09 27.39
N ALA A 348 -8.84 8.62 28.31
CA ALA A 348 -8.70 7.29 28.91
C ALA A 348 -8.79 6.18 27.84
N ILE A 349 -9.70 6.32 26.87
CA ILE A 349 -9.85 5.37 25.75
C ILE A 349 -8.65 5.46 24.79
N GLU A 350 -8.18 6.67 24.42
CA GLU A 350 -6.97 6.85 23.61
C GLU A 350 -5.74 6.23 24.30
N ASN A 351 -5.63 6.42 25.62
CA ASN A 351 -4.54 5.88 26.41
C ASN A 351 -4.58 4.35 26.48
N ALA A 352 -5.74 3.78 26.76
CA ALA A 352 -5.93 2.33 26.84
C ALA A 352 -5.76 1.64 25.49
N GLY A 353 -6.23 2.24 24.39
CA GLY A 353 -6.32 1.58 23.09
C GLY A 353 -7.31 0.40 23.07
N LEU A 354 -7.43 -0.22 21.91
CA LEU A 354 -8.36 -1.31 21.61
C LEU A 354 -7.63 -2.62 21.33
N GLY A 355 -8.30 -3.76 21.54
CA GLY A 355 -7.83 -5.06 21.10
C GLY A 355 -6.50 -5.54 21.70
N GLU A 356 -5.82 -6.40 20.95
CA GLU A 356 -4.63 -7.12 21.37
C GLU A 356 -3.32 -6.48 20.87
N ARG A 357 -2.18 -6.95 21.40
CA ARG A 357 -0.82 -6.55 20.99
C ARG A 357 -0.50 -5.05 21.16
N ARG A 358 -1.16 -4.38 22.10
CA ARG A 358 -0.97 -2.95 22.42
C ARG A 358 0.47 -2.57 22.76
N ALA A 359 1.20 -3.46 23.44
CA ALA A 359 2.63 -3.25 23.75
C ALA A 359 3.52 -3.11 22.49
N GLU A 360 3.08 -3.64 21.34
CA GLU A 360 3.74 -3.52 20.05
C GLU A 360 3.24 -2.35 19.20
N GLY A 361 2.31 -1.55 19.74
CA GLY A 361 1.76 -0.37 19.07
C GLY A 361 0.49 -0.61 18.26
N PHE A 362 -0.18 -1.75 18.45
CA PHE A 362 -1.51 -2.02 17.86
C PHE A 362 -2.62 -1.37 18.67
N GLY A 363 -3.81 -1.22 18.06
CA GLY A 363 -5.02 -0.79 18.75
C GLY A 363 -5.09 0.69 19.11
N ARG A 364 -4.19 1.53 18.57
CA ARG A 364 -4.20 2.97 18.79
C ARG A 364 -5.39 3.62 18.10
N VAL A 365 -6.13 4.43 18.85
CA VAL A 365 -7.29 5.19 18.39
C VAL A 365 -7.10 6.66 18.75
N VAL A 366 -7.52 7.55 17.86
CA VAL A 366 -7.48 9.01 18.03
C VAL A 366 -8.84 9.58 17.70
N PHE A 367 -9.35 10.48 18.54
CA PHE A 367 -10.64 11.12 18.31
C PHE A 367 -10.50 12.46 17.59
N ILE A 368 -11.06 12.52 16.39
CA ILE A 368 -11.11 13.73 15.55
C ILE A 368 -12.54 14.27 15.48
N LYS A 369 -12.68 15.58 15.25
CA LYS A 369 -13.96 16.29 15.17
C LYS A 369 -14.83 15.71 14.05
N ALA A 370 -16.10 16.14 13.97
CA ALA A 370 -17.03 15.80 12.89
C ALA A 370 -16.39 15.87 11.49
N PRO A 371 -16.83 15.03 10.54
CA PRO A 371 -16.33 15.03 9.18
C PRO A 371 -16.58 16.35 8.46
N THR A 372 -15.69 16.67 7.52
CA THR A 372 -15.82 17.81 6.59
C THR A 372 -15.88 17.23 5.20
N GLN A 373 -16.85 17.65 4.37
CA GLN A 373 -17.10 17.03 3.06
C GLN A 373 -15.87 16.98 2.16
N SER A 374 -15.08 18.06 2.18
CA SER A 374 -13.83 18.14 1.45
C SER A 374 -12.74 18.84 2.27
N LEU A 375 -11.48 18.51 1.96
CA LEU A 375 -10.30 19.15 2.50
C LEU A 375 -9.20 19.24 1.44
N MET A 376 -8.39 20.30 1.53
CA MET A 376 -7.23 20.48 0.66
C MET A 376 -5.99 19.84 1.27
N LEU A 377 -5.33 18.96 0.53
CA LEU A 377 -4.10 18.27 0.96
C LEU A 377 -2.93 18.69 0.09
N ARG A 378 -1.77 18.96 0.70
CA ARG A 378 -0.55 19.40 0.00
C ARG A 378 0.57 18.37 0.12
N LYS A 379 1.55 18.40 -0.79
CA LYS A 379 2.80 17.67 -0.56
C LYS A 379 3.74 18.51 0.31
N PRO A 380 4.62 17.88 1.13
CA PRO A 380 5.68 18.61 1.79
C PRO A 380 6.59 19.27 0.73
N SER A 381 6.99 20.52 0.98
CA SER A 381 8.01 21.18 0.16
C SER A 381 9.30 20.37 0.24
N ALA A 382 9.86 19.98 -0.91
CA ALA A 382 11.11 19.24 -0.95
C ALA A 382 12.23 20.12 -0.34
N SER A 383 12.65 19.82 0.89
CA SER A 383 13.99 20.22 1.34
C SER A 383 14.98 19.36 0.56
N GLY A 384 15.88 20.03 -0.15
CA GLY A 384 16.75 19.43 -1.17
C GLY A 384 17.53 18.22 -0.66
N ALA A 385 17.16 17.04 -1.14
CA ALA A 385 18.07 15.94 -1.34
C ALA A 385 18.28 15.83 -2.85
N THR A 386 19.33 16.48 -3.34
CA THR A 386 19.84 16.30 -4.70
C THR A 386 20.37 14.87 -4.79
N THR A 387 19.59 13.95 -5.35
CA THR A 387 20.14 12.68 -5.84
C THR A 387 21.10 13.02 -6.97
N GLN A 388 22.39 12.85 -6.73
CA GLN A 388 23.39 12.94 -7.78
C GLN A 388 23.07 11.89 -8.84
N GLY A 389 22.69 12.35 -10.03
CA GLY A 389 22.48 11.53 -11.21
C GLY A 389 23.80 10.92 -11.66
N GLY A 390 24.10 9.72 -11.18
CA GLY A 390 25.03 8.82 -11.84
C GLY A 390 24.35 8.23 -13.08
N ASP A 391 25.10 8.13 -14.17
CA ASP A 391 24.61 7.55 -15.43
C ASP A 391 24.17 6.09 -15.20
N VAL A 392 22.93 5.78 -15.57
CA VAL A 392 22.30 4.49 -15.27
C VAL A 392 22.99 3.40 -16.10
N PRO A 393 23.57 2.35 -15.50
CA PRO A 393 24.28 1.32 -16.24
C PRO A 393 23.37 0.66 -17.30
N GLU A 394 23.92 0.37 -18.48
CA GLU A 394 23.17 -0.21 -19.62
C GLU A 394 22.43 -1.50 -19.26
N LEU A 395 23.01 -2.33 -18.38
CA LEU A 395 22.39 -3.55 -17.87
C LEU A 395 21.11 -3.29 -17.05
N VAL A 396 21.04 -2.16 -16.33
CA VAL A 396 19.86 -1.76 -15.55
C VAL A 396 18.73 -1.29 -16.48
N ARG A 397 19.06 -0.55 -17.54
CA ARG A 397 18.11 -0.17 -18.60
C ARG A 397 17.57 -1.41 -19.32
N PHE A 398 18.45 -2.37 -19.62
CA PHE A 398 18.07 -3.65 -20.22
C PHE A 398 17.13 -4.46 -19.31
N ALA A 399 17.41 -4.52 -18.00
CA ALA A 399 16.56 -5.22 -17.03
C ALA A 399 15.19 -4.54 -16.83
N GLU A 400 15.15 -3.20 -16.73
CA GLU A 400 13.91 -2.42 -16.70
C GLU A 400 13.06 -2.73 -17.94
N GLY A 401 13.67 -2.73 -19.12
CA GLY A 401 12.99 -3.09 -20.36
C GLY A 401 12.33 -4.47 -20.29
N ARG A 402 13.05 -5.49 -19.82
CA ARG A 402 12.50 -6.85 -19.68
C ARG A 402 11.36 -6.97 -18.68
N ILE A 403 11.41 -6.21 -17.57
CA ILE A 403 10.35 -6.20 -16.56
C ILE A 403 9.09 -5.54 -17.12
N VAL A 404 9.26 -4.39 -17.80
CA VAL A 404 8.18 -3.71 -18.50
C VAL A 404 7.58 -4.61 -19.57
N ASP A 405 8.39 -5.27 -20.39
CA ASP A 405 7.92 -6.19 -21.44
C ASP A 405 7.10 -7.37 -20.85
N ALA A 406 7.56 -7.96 -19.74
CA ALA A 406 6.86 -9.06 -19.07
C ALA A 406 5.52 -8.61 -18.45
N ALA A 407 5.50 -7.44 -17.81
CA ALA A 407 4.29 -6.86 -17.26
C ALA A 407 3.28 -6.51 -18.35
N LEU A 408 3.77 -5.98 -19.47
CA LEU A 408 2.99 -5.61 -20.64
C LEU A 408 2.37 -6.82 -21.32
N GLU A 409 3.12 -7.90 -21.52
CA GLU A 409 2.60 -9.16 -22.05
C GLU A 409 1.48 -9.71 -21.15
N ARG A 410 1.66 -9.67 -19.81
CA ARG A 410 0.61 -10.10 -18.87
C ARG A 410 -0.66 -9.25 -19.00
N ALA A 411 -0.51 -7.92 -19.00
CA ALA A 411 -1.64 -7.01 -19.15
C ALA A 411 -2.38 -7.20 -20.49
N ILE A 412 -1.63 -7.45 -21.57
CA ILE A 412 -2.19 -7.78 -22.89
C ILE A 412 -3.02 -9.06 -22.82
N GLN A 413 -2.49 -10.14 -22.21
CA GLN A 413 -3.22 -11.40 -22.12
C GLN A 413 -4.48 -11.28 -21.24
N GLU A 414 -4.39 -10.58 -20.11
CA GLU A 414 -5.54 -10.33 -19.24
C GLU A 414 -6.63 -9.52 -19.94
N HIS A 415 -6.25 -8.45 -20.63
CA HIS A 415 -7.19 -7.61 -21.37
C HIS A 415 -7.83 -8.38 -22.54
N ALA A 416 -7.04 -9.14 -23.30
CA ALA A 416 -7.53 -10.00 -24.37
C ALA A 416 -8.50 -11.07 -23.87
N ALA A 417 -8.21 -11.69 -22.72
CA ALA A 417 -9.09 -12.67 -22.10
C ALA A 417 -10.41 -12.04 -21.63
N ARG A 418 -10.37 -10.83 -21.07
CA ARG A 418 -11.55 -10.05 -20.68
C ARG A 418 -12.44 -9.73 -21.88
N ILE A 419 -11.86 -9.21 -22.97
CA ILE A 419 -12.59 -8.96 -24.23
C ILE A 419 -13.25 -10.25 -24.71
N ALA A 420 -12.46 -11.33 -24.79
CA ALA A 420 -12.95 -12.59 -25.33
C ALA A 420 -14.05 -13.20 -24.48
N ARG A 421 -14.07 -12.99 -23.16
CA ARG A 421 -15.12 -13.46 -22.22
C ARG A 421 -16.47 -12.77 -22.46
N ASN A 422 -16.46 -11.49 -22.81
CA ASN A 422 -17.68 -10.70 -23.00
C ASN A 422 -18.16 -10.68 -24.46
N ALA A 423 -17.35 -11.24 -25.37
CA ALA A 423 -17.68 -11.23 -26.79
C ALA A 423 -18.92 -12.07 -27.15
N SER A 424 -19.65 -11.68 -28.19
CA SER A 424 -20.76 -12.45 -28.75
C SER A 424 -20.70 -12.52 -30.28
N ARG A 425 -21.45 -13.46 -30.86
CA ARG A 425 -21.49 -13.71 -32.33
C ARG A 425 -20.07 -13.88 -32.91
N LEU A 426 -19.31 -14.81 -32.33
CA LEU A 426 -17.89 -15.03 -32.61
C LEU A 426 -17.64 -15.44 -34.09
N PRO A 427 -16.59 -14.91 -34.75
CA PRO A 427 -16.23 -15.32 -36.10
C PRO A 427 -15.77 -16.79 -36.19
N ALA A 428 -15.73 -17.34 -37.40
CA ALA A 428 -15.22 -18.68 -37.63
C ALA A 428 -13.73 -18.83 -37.25
N PRO A 429 -13.29 -19.98 -36.70
CA PRO A 429 -11.88 -20.20 -36.35
C PRO A 429 -10.90 -20.04 -37.51
N SER A 430 -11.34 -20.33 -38.74
CA SER A 430 -10.55 -20.14 -39.96
C SER A 430 -10.29 -18.67 -40.28
N LEU A 431 -11.28 -17.80 -40.07
CA LEU A 431 -11.14 -16.36 -40.25
C LEU A 431 -10.22 -15.77 -39.17
N LEU A 432 -10.43 -16.13 -37.90
CA LEU A 432 -9.54 -15.72 -36.80
C LEU A 432 -8.10 -16.19 -37.03
N GLY A 433 -7.92 -17.44 -37.47
CA GLY A 433 -6.61 -17.98 -37.82
C GLY A 433 -5.92 -17.20 -38.94
N ARG A 434 -6.67 -16.86 -40.02
CA ARG A 434 -6.15 -16.06 -41.13
C ARG A 434 -5.67 -14.68 -40.69
N LEU A 435 -6.41 -13.99 -39.82
CA LEU A 435 -6.02 -12.69 -39.27
C LEU A 435 -4.74 -12.80 -38.42
N ARG A 436 -4.63 -13.86 -37.61
CA ARG A 436 -3.44 -14.11 -36.79
C ARG A 436 -2.19 -14.46 -37.61
N THR A 437 -2.35 -15.07 -38.78
CA THR A 437 -1.22 -15.33 -39.67
C THR A 437 -0.56 -14.02 -40.14
N ALA A 438 -1.34 -12.96 -40.38
CA ALA A 438 -0.79 -11.65 -40.73
C ALA A 438 0.04 -11.02 -39.60
N LEU A 439 -0.30 -11.33 -38.34
CA LEU A 439 0.37 -10.84 -37.13
C LEU A 439 1.70 -11.56 -36.82
N ARG A 440 2.13 -12.51 -37.67
CA ARG A 440 3.46 -13.14 -37.57
C ARG A 440 4.57 -12.31 -38.22
N ALA A 441 4.21 -11.33 -39.05
CA ALA A 441 5.17 -10.39 -39.63
C ALA A 441 5.66 -9.36 -38.59
N GLU A 442 6.64 -8.54 -38.96
CA GLU A 442 7.06 -7.39 -38.15
C GLU A 442 5.83 -6.52 -37.79
N PRO A 443 5.71 -6.03 -36.54
CA PRO A 443 4.50 -5.36 -36.06
C PRO A 443 3.93 -4.26 -36.96
N SER A 444 4.77 -3.39 -37.50
CA SER A 444 4.32 -2.28 -38.34
C SER A 444 3.78 -2.78 -39.69
N ALA A 445 4.49 -3.74 -40.31
CA ALA A 445 4.03 -4.39 -41.53
C ALA A 445 2.74 -5.22 -41.33
N ALA A 446 2.61 -5.87 -40.16
CA ALA A 446 1.42 -6.61 -39.79
C ALA A 446 0.20 -5.69 -39.64
N LEU A 447 0.35 -4.56 -38.95
CA LEU A 447 -0.70 -3.55 -38.82
C LEU A 447 -1.10 -2.95 -40.18
N ALA A 448 -0.14 -2.68 -41.07
CA ALA A 448 -0.42 -2.20 -42.43
C ALA A 448 -1.20 -3.22 -43.26
N THR A 449 -0.88 -4.52 -43.11
CA THR A 449 -1.61 -5.62 -43.76
C THR A 449 -3.05 -5.69 -43.26
N LEU A 450 -3.26 -5.64 -41.95
CA LEU A 450 -4.60 -5.63 -41.36
C LEU A 450 -5.40 -4.37 -41.75
N ARG A 451 -4.75 -3.21 -41.82
CA ARG A 451 -5.36 -1.96 -42.32
C ARG A 451 -5.89 -2.13 -43.74
N THR A 452 -5.09 -2.74 -44.62
CA THR A 452 -5.47 -3.02 -46.01
C THR A 452 -6.65 -4.01 -46.09
N TRP A 453 -6.67 -5.02 -45.22
CA TRP A 453 -7.73 -6.03 -45.18
C TRP A 453 -9.07 -5.49 -44.65
N LEU A 454 -9.02 -4.53 -43.73
CA LEU A 454 -10.19 -3.91 -43.07
C LEU A 454 -10.62 -2.57 -43.70
N GLY A 455 -9.91 -2.12 -44.75
CA GLY A 455 -10.20 -0.88 -45.48
C GLY A 455 -11.54 -0.90 -46.21
N GLN A 456 -12.01 0.28 -46.63
CA GLN A 456 -13.31 0.42 -47.28
C GLN A 456 -13.27 -0.03 -48.76
N ASP A 457 -12.21 0.35 -49.49
CA ASP A 457 -12.03 0.01 -50.91
C ASP A 457 -10.62 -0.51 -51.22
N GLY A 458 -10.53 -1.52 -52.10
CA GLY A 458 -9.25 -2.05 -52.59
C GLY A 458 -9.25 -3.56 -52.91
N PRO A 459 -8.33 -4.02 -53.78
CA PRO A 459 -8.30 -5.40 -54.28
C PRO A 459 -7.88 -6.45 -53.24
N ARG A 460 -7.25 -6.02 -52.13
CA ARG A 460 -6.75 -6.89 -51.05
C ARG A 460 -7.67 -6.92 -49.82
N ARG A 461 -8.85 -6.29 -49.86
CA ARG A 461 -9.81 -6.29 -48.75
C ARG A 461 -10.38 -7.68 -48.47
N LEU A 462 -10.81 -7.91 -47.24
CA LEU A 462 -11.56 -9.12 -46.91
C LEU A 462 -12.87 -9.19 -47.71
N LYS A 463 -13.20 -10.38 -48.22
CA LYS A 463 -14.48 -10.61 -48.91
C LYS A 463 -15.65 -10.32 -47.97
N ARG A 464 -16.78 -9.89 -48.54
CA ARG A 464 -18.00 -9.51 -47.80
C ARG A 464 -18.42 -10.53 -46.71
N PRO A 465 -18.43 -11.85 -46.94
CA PRO A 465 -18.79 -12.82 -45.89
C PRO A 465 -17.84 -12.87 -44.69
N ALA A 466 -16.55 -12.52 -44.89
CA ALA A 466 -15.58 -12.42 -43.80
C ALA A 466 -15.73 -11.10 -43.03
N MET A 467 -15.96 -9.99 -43.74
CA MET A 467 -16.24 -8.69 -43.11
C MET A 467 -17.52 -8.71 -42.29
N ASP A 468 -18.59 -9.33 -42.81
CA ASP A 468 -19.87 -9.43 -42.11
C ASP A 468 -19.73 -10.18 -40.77
N GLN A 469 -18.85 -11.19 -40.69
CA GLN A 469 -18.56 -11.87 -39.42
C GLN A 469 -17.89 -10.96 -38.39
N LEU A 470 -16.96 -10.09 -38.83
CA LEU A 470 -16.30 -9.13 -37.95
C LEU A 470 -17.24 -7.99 -37.53
N GLU A 471 -18.14 -7.55 -38.42
CA GLU A 471 -19.14 -6.51 -38.13
C GLU A 471 -20.30 -7.03 -37.25
N ARG A 472 -20.59 -8.34 -37.29
CA ARG A 472 -21.60 -8.98 -36.42
C ARG A 472 -21.07 -9.34 -35.04
N CYS A 473 -19.78 -9.64 -34.92
CA CYS A 473 -19.16 -9.91 -33.63
C CYS A 473 -19.17 -8.65 -32.75
N ARG A 474 -19.54 -8.81 -31.48
CA ARG A 474 -19.53 -7.74 -30.47
C ARG A 474 -18.45 -8.05 -29.45
N VAL A 475 -17.66 -7.05 -29.11
CA VAL A 475 -16.58 -7.04 -28.11
C VAL A 475 -16.75 -5.82 -27.21
N ASP A 476 -16.05 -5.78 -26.07
CA ASP A 476 -15.91 -4.62 -25.14
C ASP A 476 -17.08 -3.61 -25.15
N ASP A 477 -18.03 -3.79 -24.23
CA ASP A 477 -19.24 -2.95 -24.11
C ASP A 477 -20.11 -2.85 -25.38
N GLY A 478 -20.04 -3.85 -26.26
CA GLY A 478 -20.90 -3.96 -27.44
C GLY A 478 -20.34 -3.32 -28.71
N GLU A 479 -19.09 -2.87 -28.70
CA GLU A 479 -18.38 -2.42 -29.90
C GLU A 479 -18.28 -3.55 -30.95
N ARG A 480 -18.33 -3.22 -32.24
CA ARG A 480 -18.14 -4.21 -33.32
C ARG A 480 -16.68 -4.61 -33.41
N LEU A 481 -16.37 -5.90 -33.56
CA LEU A 481 -14.98 -6.36 -33.65
C LEU A 481 -14.21 -5.68 -34.79
N ALA A 482 -14.86 -5.42 -35.94
CA ALA A 482 -14.25 -4.66 -37.03
C ALA A 482 -13.90 -3.21 -36.64
N ALA A 483 -14.74 -2.54 -35.86
CA ALA A 483 -14.50 -1.19 -35.36
C ALA A 483 -13.36 -1.18 -34.32
N TRP A 484 -13.40 -2.13 -33.38
CA TRP A 484 -12.34 -2.31 -32.39
C TRP A 484 -10.98 -2.58 -33.06
N LEU A 485 -10.93 -3.46 -34.06
CA LEU A 485 -9.69 -3.74 -34.80
C LEU A 485 -9.14 -2.48 -35.48
N ARG A 486 -9.99 -1.70 -36.16
CA ARG A 486 -9.58 -0.42 -36.78
C ARG A 486 -9.06 0.57 -35.73
N LYS A 487 -9.78 0.72 -34.62
CA LYS A 487 -9.37 1.55 -33.48
C LYS A 487 -8.02 1.14 -32.92
N MET A 488 -7.71 -0.15 -32.84
CA MET A 488 -6.41 -0.63 -32.37
C MET A 488 -5.31 -0.51 -33.42
N ILE A 489 -5.63 -0.57 -34.72
CA ILE A 489 -4.66 -0.40 -35.81
C ILE A 489 -4.26 1.07 -35.99
N ASP A 490 -5.23 1.97 -35.90
CA ASP A 490 -5.06 3.42 -36.14
C ASP A 490 -4.96 4.23 -34.84
N GLY A 491 -5.11 3.57 -33.69
CA GLY A 491 -5.13 4.21 -32.38
C GLY A 491 -3.81 4.87 -32.01
N THR A 492 -3.92 6.04 -31.38
CA THR A 492 -2.82 6.77 -30.75
C THR A 492 -2.38 6.10 -29.45
N GLU A 493 -1.25 6.54 -28.90
CA GLU A 493 -0.73 6.08 -27.61
C GLU A 493 -1.76 6.14 -26.48
N GLN A 494 -2.63 7.16 -26.48
CA GLN A 494 -3.69 7.34 -25.48
C GLN A 494 -4.69 6.18 -25.46
N VAL A 495 -4.96 5.55 -26.62
CA VAL A 495 -5.85 4.38 -26.70
C VAL A 495 -5.22 3.19 -25.98
N LEU A 496 -3.92 2.97 -26.14
CA LEU A 496 -3.19 1.91 -25.44
C LEU A 496 -3.13 2.16 -23.94
N VAL A 497 -2.85 3.41 -23.53
CA VAL A 497 -2.81 3.83 -22.12
C VAL A 497 -4.15 3.56 -21.44
N ALA A 498 -5.26 3.95 -22.06
CA ALA A 498 -6.59 3.73 -21.52
C ALA A 498 -6.97 2.24 -21.46
N SER A 499 -6.69 1.47 -22.52
CA SER A 499 -7.07 0.06 -22.61
C SER A 499 -6.26 -0.84 -21.67
N LEU A 500 -4.95 -0.61 -21.56
CA LEU A 500 -4.03 -1.47 -20.78
C LEU A 500 -3.66 -0.87 -19.42
N ARG A 501 -4.16 0.32 -19.07
CA ARG A 501 -3.79 1.08 -17.85
C ARG A 501 -2.28 1.27 -17.74
N LEU A 502 -1.64 1.66 -18.85
CA LEU A 502 -0.18 1.66 -18.96
C LEU A 502 0.51 2.58 -17.94
N ASP A 503 -0.09 3.71 -17.55
CA ASP A 503 0.49 4.59 -16.53
C ASP A 503 0.60 3.86 -15.18
N ALA A 504 -0.45 3.15 -14.77
CA ALA A 504 -0.43 2.38 -13.53
C ALA A 504 0.47 1.14 -13.62
N LEU A 505 0.73 0.62 -14.82
CA LEU A 505 1.66 -0.49 -15.06
C LEU A 505 3.11 0.00 -14.98
N VAL A 506 3.43 1.13 -15.62
CA VAL A 506 4.74 1.78 -15.60
C VAL A 506 5.09 2.21 -14.18
N GLN A 507 4.14 2.76 -13.42
CA GLN A 507 4.33 3.07 -11.99
C GLN A 507 4.68 1.84 -11.14
N ARG A 508 4.28 0.64 -11.56
CA ARG A 508 4.54 -0.61 -10.82
C ARG A 508 5.77 -1.37 -11.32
N ALA A 509 6.21 -1.11 -12.55
CA ALA A 509 7.21 -1.92 -13.26
C ALA A 509 8.53 -1.17 -13.51
N HIS A 510 8.63 0.13 -13.20
CA HIS A 510 9.87 0.88 -13.36
C HIS A 510 10.91 0.51 -12.30
N VAL A 511 12.17 0.54 -12.70
CA VAL A 511 13.35 0.23 -11.87
C VAL A 511 14.23 1.47 -11.70
N VAL A 512 14.27 2.33 -12.72
CA VAL A 512 15.11 3.53 -12.80
C VAL A 512 14.27 4.77 -12.59
N SER A 513 13.24 4.96 -13.43
CA SER A 513 12.31 6.07 -13.30
C SER A 513 11.05 5.80 -14.11
N GLU A 514 9.95 6.45 -13.74
CA GLU A 514 8.73 6.42 -14.55
C GLU A 514 8.97 6.98 -15.97
N VAL A 515 9.88 7.95 -16.12
CA VAL A 515 10.21 8.57 -17.41
C VAL A 515 10.89 7.58 -18.36
N THR A 516 11.88 6.82 -17.86
CA THR A 516 12.61 5.81 -18.66
C THR A 516 11.72 4.62 -19.01
N ALA A 517 10.94 4.12 -18.06
CA ALA A 517 9.99 3.05 -18.30
C ALA A 517 8.86 3.47 -19.26
N ARG A 518 8.42 4.74 -19.22
CA ARG A 518 7.47 5.30 -20.19
C ARG A 518 8.08 5.39 -21.59
N ALA A 519 9.31 5.88 -21.70
CA ALA A 519 10.02 5.95 -22.99
C ALA A 519 10.17 4.56 -23.64
N HIS A 520 10.43 3.52 -22.84
CA HIS A 520 10.59 2.14 -23.32
C HIS A 520 9.36 1.60 -24.05
N TRP A 521 8.15 1.76 -23.49
CA TRP A 521 6.96 1.21 -24.15
C TRP A 521 6.46 2.11 -25.30
N VAL A 522 6.68 3.43 -25.24
CA VAL A 522 6.35 4.37 -26.33
C VAL A 522 7.08 3.95 -27.61
N GLN A 523 8.35 3.55 -27.50
CA GLN A 523 9.14 3.01 -28.62
C GLN A 523 8.57 1.68 -29.16
N GLN A 524 7.80 0.94 -28.36
CA GLN A 524 7.21 -0.35 -28.72
C GLN A 524 5.72 -0.29 -29.07
N ALA A 525 5.12 0.90 -29.20
CA ALA A 525 3.68 1.04 -29.45
C ALA A 525 3.12 0.21 -30.65
N PRO A 526 3.82 0.07 -31.80
CA PRO A 526 3.39 -0.84 -32.86
C PRO A 526 3.35 -2.31 -32.43
N TRP A 527 4.36 -2.76 -31.68
CA TRP A 527 4.44 -4.12 -31.14
C TRP A 527 3.28 -4.41 -30.18
N ILE A 528 2.99 -3.48 -29.27
CA ILE A 528 1.88 -3.60 -28.30
C ILE A 528 0.55 -3.77 -29.01
N ARG A 529 0.27 -2.94 -30.03
CA ARG A 529 -0.98 -3.01 -30.82
C ARG A 529 -1.11 -4.35 -31.53
N ALA A 530 -0.07 -4.76 -32.26
CA ALA A 530 -0.08 -6.03 -32.97
C ALA A 530 -0.26 -7.23 -32.01
N ARG A 531 0.42 -7.20 -30.86
CA ARG A 531 0.37 -8.25 -29.85
C ARG A 531 -1.00 -8.33 -29.16
N LEU A 532 -1.59 -7.19 -28.83
CA LEU A 532 -2.93 -7.11 -28.24
C LEU A 532 -4.02 -7.60 -29.20
N ILE A 533 -3.91 -7.27 -30.48
CA ILE A 533 -4.79 -7.82 -31.51
C ILE A 533 -4.63 -9.34 -31.59
N ASP A 534 -3.39 -9.87 -31.66
CA ASP A 534 -3.17 -11.33 -31.76
C ASP A 534 -3.70 -12.07 -30.53
N ALA A 535 -3.39 -11.59 -29.32
CA ALA A 535 -3.86 -12.16 -28.06
C ALA A 535 -5.40 -12.19 -28.00
N THR A 536 -6.06 -11.13 -28.46
CA THR A 536 -7.51 -11.03 -28.50
C THR A 536 -8.11 -12.04 -29.49
N LEU A 537 -7.58 -12.10 -30.72
CA LEU A 537 -8.01 -13.07 -31.73
C LEU A 537 -7.76 -14.52 -31.28
N ALA A 538 -6.64 -14.77 -30.59
CA ALA A 538 -6.31 -16.08 -30.03
C ALA A 538 -7.30 -16.51 -28.93
N SER A 539 -7.68 -15.58 -28.06
CA SER A 539 -8.65 -15.83 -26.98
C SER A 539 -10.08 -16.03 -27.52
N LEU A 540 -10.49 -15.27 -28.54
CA LEU A 540 -11.74 -15.49 -29.26
C LEU A 540 -11.78 -16.86 -29.95
N ALA A 541 -10.69 -17.27 -30.59
CA ALA A 541 -10.59 -18.57 -31.26
C ALA A 541 -10.67 -19.75 -30.26
N ARG A 542 -10.02 -19.62 -29.09
CA ARG A 542 -10.13 -20.59 -27.99
C ARG A 542 -11.57 -20.74 -27.51
N ARG A 543 -12.26 -19.64 -27.25
CA ARG A 543 -13.67 -19.65 -26.81
C ARG A 543 -14.62 -20.24 -27.84
N GLN A 544 -14.40 -19.96 -29.13
CA GLN A 544 -15.22 -20.52 -30.21
C GLN A 544 -15.05 -22.03 -30.38
N ARG A 545 -13.86 -22.57 -30.08
CA ARG A 545 -13.61 -24.02 -30.05
C ARG A 545 -14.29 -24.68 -28.85
N GLN A 546 -14.23 -24.07 -27.67
CA GLN A 546 -14.90 -24.57 -26.47
C GLN A 546 -16.42 -24.63 -26.61
N ARG A 547 -17.04 -23.70 -27.35
CA ARG A 547 -18.48 -23.75 -27.68
C ARG A 547 -18.89 -24.84 -28.67
N ARG A 548 -17.93 -25.46 -29.35
CA ARG A 548 -18.15 -26.49 -30.38
C ARG A 548 -17.76 -27.90 -29.92
N SER A 549 -17.13 -28.04 -28.75
CA SER A 549 -16.97 -29.32 -28.09
C SER A 549 -18.31 -29.68 -27.44
N PRO A 550 -18.85 -30.90 -27.69
CA PRO A 550 -20.13 -31.34 -27.17
C PRO A 550 -20.18 -31.37 -25.64
#